data_AF-A0A1H7VQT6-F1
#
_entry.id   AF-A0A1H7VQT6-F1
#
_cell.length_a   1.000
_cell.length_b   1.000
_cell.length_c   1.000
_cell.angle_alpha   90.00
_cell.angle_beta   90.00
_cell.angle_gamma   90.00
#
_symmetry.space_group_name_H-M   'P 1'
#
loop_
_entity.id
_entity.type
_entity.pdbx_description
1 polymer ?
#
loop_
_entity_poly.entity_id
_entity_poly.type
_entity_poly.pdbx_seq_one_letter_code
_entity_poly.pdbx_strand_id
1 'polypeptide(L)'
;MDGLEYNGCMIYGVDEELLEEIPDRTVYGLLEYNDMRSQGDKEKRLYIAESETLLYIYSFEDKSYYQLDNFLYKKLKKYNSYAEMIKDIIKKCIE
;
A
#
# COMPACT_ATOMS: atom_id res chain seq x y z
N MET A 1 10.69 9.52 -0.42
CA MET A 1 9.93 8.28 -0.26
C MET A 1 10.93 7.17 0.01
N ASP A 2 10.83 6.52 1.16
CA ASP A 2 11.62 5.33 1.50
C ASP A 2 10.79 4.04 1.32
N GLY A 3 9.63 4.20 0.67
CA GLY A 3 8.94 3.14 -0.05
C GLY A 3 9.54 2.90 -1.43
N LEU A 4 9.01 1.91 -2.14
CA LEU A 4 9.40 1.62 -3.52
C LEU A 4 8.41 2.27 -4.47
N GLU A 5 8.86 3.28 -5.22
CA GLU A 5 8.10 3.88 -6.31
C GLU A 5 8.71 3.45 -7.66
N TYR A 6 7.90 2.83 -8.51
CA TYR A 6 8.31 2.47 -9.86
C TYR A 6 7.10 2.39 -10.79
N ASN A 7 7.19 2.98 -11.99
CA ASN A 7 6.12 3.02 -12.99
C ASN A 7 4.74 3.46 -12.43
N GLY A 8 4.73 4.48 -11.58
CA GLY A 8 3.50 5.02 -11.00
C GLY A 8 2.82 4.10 -9.98
N CYS A 9 3.49 3.02 -9.55
CA CYS A 9 3.10 2.24 -8.40
C CYS A 9 4.01 2.53 -7.21
N MET A 10 3.40 2.81 -6.07
CA MET A 10 4.04 3.17 -4.81
C MET A 10 3.73 2.09 -3.76
N ILE A 11 4.76 1.41 -3.27
CA ILE A 11 4.69 0.53 -2.10
C ILE A 11 5.07 1.35 -0.88
N TYR A 12 4.21 1.37 0.15
CA TYR A 12 4.43 2.17 1.34
C TYR A 12 5.64 1.65 2.12
N GLY A 13 6.50 2.59 2.54
CA GLY A 13 7.76 2.31 3.22
C GLY A 13 7.61 2.21 4.73
N VAL A 14 8.75 2.16 5.40
CA VAL A 14 8.83 2.19 6.88
C VAL A 14 8.70 3.64 7.37
N ASP A 15 8.05 3.84 8.51
CA ASP A 15 7.92 5.16 9.15
C ASP A 15 9.28 5.69 9.62
N GLU A 16 9.45 7.02 9.53
CA GLU A 16 10.72 7.71 9.77
C GLU A 16 11.33 7.37 11.14
N GLU A 17 10.47 7.21 12.16
CA GLU A 17 10.86 6.86 13.53
C GLU A 17 11.52 5.47 13.68
N LEU A 18 11.41 4.61 12.67
CA LEU A 18 11.98 3.26 12.64
C LEU A 18 13.22 3.16 11.72
N LEU A 19 13.61 4.25 11.07
CA LEU A 19 14.78 4.27 10.20
C LEU A 19 16.08 4.39 11.02
N GLU A 20 17.12 3.68 10.57
CA GLU A 20 18.46 3.77 11.19
C GLU A 20 19.13 5.12 10.95
N GLU A 21 18.84 5.74 9.79
CA GLU A 21 19.29 7.07 9.40
C GLU A 21 18.08 7.91 9.00
N ILE A 22 17.96 9.10 9.60
CA ILE A 22 16.88 10.03 9.28
C ILE A 22 17.19 10.68 7.94
N PRO A 23 16.29 10.62 6.94
CA PRO A 23 16.53 11.22 5.64
C PRO A 23 16.59 12.75 5.72
N ASP A 24 17.41 13.39 4.87
CA ASP A 24 17.45 14.86 4.72
C ASP A 24 16.17 15.48 4.10
N ARG A 25 15.12 14.67 3.91
CA ARG A 25 13.84 15.04 3.33
C ARG A 25 12.72 14.40 4.16
N THR A 26 11.55 15.04 4.21
CA THR A 26 10.36 14.39 4.78
C THR A 26 10.01 13.13 3.98
N VAL A 27 9.85 12.03 4.68
CA VAL A 27 9.42 10.76 4.11
C VAL A 27 8.20 10.29 4.87
N TYR A 28 7.15 9.95 4.12
CA TYR A 28 5.97 9.31 4.70
C TYR A 28 6.14 7.80 4.74
N GLY A 29 5.89 7.21 5.90
CA GLY A 29 5.88 5.78 6.11
C GLY A 29 4.51 5.13 6.00
N LEU A 30 4.45 3.85 6.36
CA LEU A 30 3.23 3.04 6.31
C LEU A 30 2.12 3.66 7.15
N LEU A 31 2.39 4.03 8.41
CA LEU A 31 1.37 4.56 9.31
C LEU A 31 0.88 5.92 8.84
N GLU A 32 1.80 6.81 8.47
CA GLU A 32 1.47 8.16 8.02
C GLU A 32 0.64 8.15 6.73
N TYR A 33 1.02 7.34 5.74
CA TYR A 33 0.20 7.18 4.54
C TYR A 33 -1.18 6.60 4.85
N ASN A 34 -1.27 5.65 5.78
CA ASN A 34 -2.56 5.10 6.19
C ASN A 34 -3.43 6.12 6.93
N ASP A 35 -2.84 6.99 7.76
CA ASP A 35 -3.57 8.07 8.43
C ASP A 35 -4.11 9.10 7.43
N MET A 36 -3.36 9.39 6.37
CA MET A 36 -3.84 10.26 5.28
C MET A 36 -4.95 9.58 4.48
N ARG A 37 -4.78 8.30 4.14
CA ARG A 37 -5.69 7.56 3.23
C ARG A 37 -6.99 7.14 3.91
N SER A 38 -6.93 6.76 5.18
CA SER A 38 -8.07 6.25 5.93
C SER A 38 -9.05 7.35 6.36
N GLN A 39 -8.70 8.63 6.18
CA GLN A 39 -9.61 9.75 6.43
C GLN A 39 -10.85 9.65 5.54
N GLY A 40 -11.94 9.15 6.13
CA GLY A 40 -13.23 8.97 5.45
C GLY A 40 -13.50 7.54 4.97
N ASP A 41 -12.56 6.60 5.15
CA ASP A 41 -12.85 5.18 4.94
C ASP A 41 -13.69 4.65 6.11
N LYS A 42 -14.82 4.01 5.79
CA LYS A 42 -15.69 3.38 6.79
C LYS A 42 -15.21 2.00 7.18
N GLU A 43 -14.41 1.37 6.31
CA GLU A 43 -13.85 0.04 6.54
C GLU A 43 -12.44 0.16 7.12
N LYS A 44 -12.14 -0.65 8.13
CA LYS A 44 -10.78 -0.75 8.65
C LYS A 44 -9.93 -1.57 7.68
N ARG A 45 -9.03 -0.88 6.99
CA ARG A 45 -8.09 -1.45 6.02
C ARG A 45 -6.70 -0.91 6.29
N LEU A 46 -5.69 -1.72 6.00
CA LEU A 46 -4.29 -1.29 5.92
C LEU A 46 -3.93 -1.19 4.44
N TYR A 47 -3.66 0.01 3.97
CA TYR A 47 -3.13 0.31 2.65
C TYR A 47 -1.64 -0.01 2.62
N ILE A 48 -1.22 -0.79 1.62
CA ILE A 48 0.13 -1.32 1.51
C ILE A 48 0.82 -0.78 0.27
N ALA A 49 0.07 -0.62 -0.82
CA ALA A 49 0.56 -0.01 -2.04
C ALA A 49 -0.59 0.60 -2.83
N GLU A 50 -0.26 1.52 -3.72
CA GLU A 50 -1.21 2.11 -4.65
C GLU A 50 -0.58 2.36 -6.02
N SER A 51 -1.41 2.47 -7.04
CA SER A 51 -1.08 3.06 -8.33
C SER A 51 -2.19 4.03 -8.73
N GLU A 52 -2.09 4.60 -9.93
CA GLU A 52 -3.14 5.46 -10.48
C GLU A 52 -4.54 4.81 -10.41
N THR A 53 -4.62 3.50 -10.70
CA THR A 53 -5.90 2.79 -10.87
C THR A 53 -6.15 1.69 -9.84
N LEU A 54 -5.14 1.28 -9.07
CA LEU A 54 -5.24 0.13 -8.17
C LEU A 54 -4.83 0.47 -6.74
N LEU A 55 -5.48 -0.19 -5.78
CA LEU A 55 -5.08 -0.21 -4.38
C LEU A 55 -4.75 -1.63 -3.97
N TYR A 56 -3.77 -1.77 -3.09
CA TYR A 56 -3.38 -3.04 -2.49
C TYR A 56 -3.49 -2.92 -0.99
N ILE A 57 -4.37 -3.73 -0.40
CA ILE A 57 -4.77 -3.59 0.99
C ILE A 57 -4.73 -4.92 1.75
N TYR A 58 -4.63 -4.82 3.07
CA TYR A 58 -5.05 -5.85 3.99
C TYR A 58 -6.37 -5.44 4.67
N SER A 59 -7.37 -6.30 4.59
CA SER A 59 -8.68 -6.10 5.20
C SER A 59 -8.70 -6.72 6.60
N PHE A 60 -9.02 -5.91 7.60
CA PHE A 60 -9.13 -6.40 8.98
C PHE A 60 -10.44 -7.14 9.24
N GLU A 61 -11.48 -6.93 8.42
CA GLU A 61 -12.79 -7.56 8.57
C GLU A 61 -12.70 -9.09 8.36
N ASP A 62 -12.01 -9.50 7.30
CA ASP A 62 -11.90 -10.90 6.88
C ASP A 62 -10.46 -11.42 6.83
N LYS A 63 -9.52 -10.66 7.40
CA LYS A 63 -8.10 -11.00 7.56
C LYS A 63 -7.44 -11.45 6.25
N SER A 64 -7.69 -10.70 5.18
CA SER A 64 -7.34 -11.09 3.81
C SER A 64 -6.69 -9.95 3.04
N TYR A 65 -5.84 -10.29 2.07
CA TYR A 65 -5.19 -9.34 1.18
C TYR A 65 -5.98 -9.19 -0.11
N TYR A 66 -6.17 -7.94 -0.56
CA TYR A 66 -6.92 -7.64 -1.76
C TYR A 66 -6.23 -6.62 -2.65
N GLN A 67 -6.49 -6.73 -3.95
CA GLN A 67 -6.37 -5.65 -4.90
C GLN A 67 -7.76 -5.06 -5.15
N LEU A 68 -7.87 -3.74 -5.07
CA LEU A 68 -9.08 -3.00 -5.33
C LEU A 68 -8.88 -2.06 -6.52
N ASP A 69 -9.98 -1.70 -7.17
CA ASP A 69 -10.05 -0.49 -7.98
C ASP A 69 -9.91 0.75 -7.10
N ASN A 70 -9.09 1.72 -7.50
CA ASN A 70 -8.78 2.90 -6.69
C ASN A 70 -9.98 3.86 -6.53
N PHE A 71 -10.86 3.92 -7.51
CA PHE A 71 -11.98 4.87 -7.53
C PHE A 71 -13.24 4.27 -6.90
N LEU A 72 -13.50 2.99 -7.19
CA LEU A 72 -14.73 2.29 -6.82
C LEU A 72 -14.56 1.41 -5.57
N TYR A 73 -13.33 1.20 -5.10
CA TYR A 73 -13.01 0.26 -4.01
C TYR A 73 -13.53 -1.17 -4.26
N LYS A 74 -13.76 -1.52 -5.52
CA LYS A 74 -14.24 -2.85 -5.91
C LYS A 74 -13.12 -3.86 -5.75
N LYS A 75 -13.38 -4.96 -5.03
CA LYS A 75 -12.45 -6.11 -4.94
C LYS A 75 -12.25 -6.71 -6.33
N LEU A 76 -11.01 -6.67 -6.83
CA LEU A 76 -10.62 -7.21 -8.14
C LEU A 76 -9.93 -8.57 -8.00
N LYS A 77 -9.06 -8.70 -7.00
CA LYS A 77 -8.30 -9.93 -6.74
C LYS A 77 -8.10 -10.12 -5.23
N LYS A 78 -8.19 -11.36 -4.78
CA LYS A 78 -7.80 -11.79 -3.42
C LYS A 78 -6.46 -12.50 -3.51
N TYR A 79 -5.56 -12.24 -2.56
CA TYR A 79 -4.28 -12.95 -2.42
C TYR A 79 -4.30 -13.86 -1.20
N ASN A 80 -3.56 -14.96 -1.27
CA ASN A 80 -3.45 -15.90 -0.15
C ASN A 80 -2.43 -15.44 0.91
N SER A 81 -1.54 -14.50 0.56
CA SER A 81 -0.51 -13.98 1.46
C SER A 81 -0.02 -12.59 1.04
N TYR A 82 0.63 -11.90 1.98
CA TYR A 82 1.37 -10.67 1.72
C TYR A 82 2.44 -10.86 0.63
N ALA A 83 3.21 -11.95 0.72
CA ALA A 83 4.28 -12.24 -0.23
C ALA A 83 3.75 -12.44 -1.67
N GLU A 84 2.58 -13.05 -1.83
CA GLU A 84 1.94 -13.19 -3.14
C GLU A 84 1.53 -11.82 -3.70
N MET A 85 0.95 -10.96 -2.86
CA MET A 85 0.55 -9.61 -3.26
C MET A 85 1.75 -8.75 -3.67
N ILE A 86 2.82 -8.74 -2.87
CA ILE A 86 4.04 -7.99 -3.20
C ILE A 86 4.68 -8.49 -4.49
N LYS A 87 4.71 -9.82 -4.72
CA LYS A 87 5.19 -10.37 -6.00
C LYS A 87 4.35 -9.91 -7.19
N ASP A 88 3.01 -9.81 -7.05
CA ASP A 88 2.13 -9.28 -8.10
C ASP A 88 2.43 -7.81 -8.38
N ILE A 89 2.57 -7.00 -7.33
CA ILE A 89 2.91 -5.57 -7.43
C ILE A 89 4.24 -5.41 -8.17
N ILE A 90 5.32 -6.05 -7.69
CA ILE A 90 6.66 -5.90 -8.27
C ILE A 90 6.66 -6.32 -9.74
N LYS A 91 5.99 -7.42 -10.10
CA LYS A 91 5.88 -7.85 -11.51
C LYS A 91 5.22 -6.80 -12.38
N LYS A 92 4.13 -6.19 -11.91
CA LYS A 92 3.44 -5.13 -12.65
C LYS A 92 4.22 -3.83 -12.70
N CYS A 93 5.07 -3.57 -11.72
CA CYS A 93 5.97 -2.44 -11.76
C CYS A 93 6.98 -2.62 -12.90
N ILE A 94 7.60 -3.79 -13.04
CA ILE A 94 8.75 -4.01 -13.95
C ILE A 94 8.39 -4.37 -15.41
N GLU A 95 7.13 -4.63 -15.71
CA GLU A 95 6.62 -4.91 -17.07
C GLU A 95 6.24 -3.61 -17.80
#